data_AF-A0A7S3L7I0-F1
#
_entry.id   AF-A0A7S3L7I0-F1
#
_cell.length_a   1.000
_cell.length_b   1.000
_cell.length_c   1.000
_cell.angle_alpha   90.00
_cell.angle_beta   90.00
_cell.angle_gamma   90.00
#
_symmetry.space_group_name_H-M   'P 1'
#
loop_
_entity.id
_entity.type
_entity.pdbx_description
1 polymer ?
#
loop_
_entity_poly.entity_id
_entity_poly.type
_entity_poly.pdbx_seq_one_letter_code
_entity_poly.pdbx_strand_id
1 'polypeptide(L)'
;MDKGRLEAINTMQLSIEGQFVANGNVENATIVKHVNDAIRALPTSLTNDYFIALDHCPEIVMSETHPVKFFRCEHGNSWAAALRLVQNWSLRRHVFGEEYWLKPVRLRNGALRSKDVELLKEGPFALLTPSDPQRSQVFLTDFGRLQGLEEGTARQRLMFYIMVNGLNAFSQGNGVDALVIINGDGIKMKPDNGRMVQATHTKTAFYVKRCVLVRDPTDRRATLKYLFETMLLTMLQRFWGHNLVTVVEDTPAETRKVLENLGFDPATFPTQLGGDLDRENYIHQWLEQQFKMEDATTPSREELPTHNPPTAPVPTKNPPMAAQAAVCPTIVNTKTSPPTAPATNSPTVLNKKTKSTECSNQPSERSNQAAGRSNRNDQEVPDEKLQIARVKSAYYSRRSYYRKKDERIQLSDECQRLRKENELLRKEAARLESLIEQAEEIEESIALILGHR
;
A
#
# COMPACT_ATOMS: atom_id res chain seq x y z
N MET A 1 -16.64 13.57 15.84
CA MET A 1 -17.25 14.08 14.60
C MET A 1 -18.45 14.91 15.01
N ASP A 2 -18.65 16.09 14.45
CA ASP A 2 -19.84 16.90 14.76
C ASP A 2 -21.11 16.13 14.34
N LYS A 3 -22.15 16.19 15.18
CA LYS A 3 -23.42 15.49 14.98
C LYS A 3 -24.05 15.86 13.63
N GLY A 4 -23.96 17.12 13.23
CA GLY A 4 -24.48 17.58 11.94
C GLY A 4 -23.78 16.93 10.74
N ARG A 5 -22.47 16.66 10.84
CA ARG A 5 -21.71 16.00 9.77
C ARG A 5 -22.12 14.54 9.62
N LEU A 6 -22.36 13.85 10.74
CA LEU A 6 -22.84 12.46 10.73
C LEU A 6 -24.24 12.34 10.11
N GLU A 7 -25.12 13.31 10.37
CA GLU A 7 -26.46 13.37 9.77
C GLU A 7 -26.39 13.57 8.25
N ALA A 8 -25.57 14.50 7.76
CA ALA A 8 -25.38 14.72 6.32
C ALA A 8 -24.85 13.46 5.59
N ILE A 9 -23.89 12.76 6.21
CA ILE A 9 -23.35 11.49 5.71
C ILE A 9 -24.45 10.42 5.64
N ASN A 10 -25.27 10.31 6.69
CA ASN A 10 -26.39 9.36 6.71
C ASN A 10 -27.41 9.66 5.60
N THR A 11 -27.72 10.94 5.35
CA THR A 11 -28.62 11.34 4.27
C THR A 11 -28.07 10.96 2.90
N MET A 12 -26.79 11.19 2.63
CA MET A 12 -26.16 10.76 1.37
C MET A 12 -26.18 9.24 1.21
N GLN A 13 -25.84 8.50 2.27
CA GLN A 13 -25.84 7.03 2.22
C GLN A 13 -27.23 6.44 1.98
N LEU A 14 -28.27 7.01 2.60
CA LEU A 14 -29.66 6.62 2.34
C LEU A 14 -30.08 6.91 0.89
N SER A 15 -29.64 8.05 0.33
CA SER A 15 -29.89 8.37 -1.08
C SER A 15 -29.27 7.33 -2.02
N ILE A 16 -28.04 6.90 -1.73
CA ILE A 16 -27.34 5.85 -2.47
C ILE A 16 -28.08 4.52 -2.39
N GLU A 17 -28.49 4.09 -1.19
CA GLU A 17 -29.26 2.86 -1.00
C GLU A 17 -30.57 2.90 -1.80
N GLY A 18 -31.26 4.05 -1.80
CA GLY A 18 -32.47 4.27 -2.58
C GLY A 18 -32.29 4.08 -4.09
N GLN A 19 -31.15 4.54 -4.65
CA GLN A 19 -30.85 4.36 -6.07
C GLN A 19 -30.69 2.88 -6.46
N PHE A 20 -30.10 2.04 -5.59
CA PHE A 20 -29.96 0.61 -5.87
C PHE A 20 -31.27 -0.14 -5.83
N VAL A 21 -32.13 0.19 -4.86
CA VAL A 21 -33.46 -0.40 -4.75
C VAL A 21 -34.30 -0.03 -5.97
N ALA A 22 -34.23 1.23 -6.42
CA ALA A 22 -34.92 1.68 -7.64
C ALA A 22 -34.46 0.93 -8.90
N ASN A 23 -33.18 0.55 -8.97
CA ASN A 23 -32.60 -0.22 -10.07
C ASN A 23 -32.78 -1.74 -9.94
N GLY A 24 -33.55 -2.21 -8.95
CA GLY A 24 -33.82 -3.63 -8.72
C GLY A 24 -32.64 -4.43 -8.16
N ASN A 25 -31.57 -3.78 -7.72
CA ASN A 25 -30.35 -4.43 -7.23
C ASN A 25 -30.29 -4.43 -5.69
N VAL A 26 -31.22 -5.18 -5.09
CA VAL A 26 -31.40 -5.29 -3.64
C VAL A 26 -30.15 -5.84 -2.93
N GLU A 27 -29.42 -6.74 -3.59
CA GLU A 27 -28.18 -7.31 -3.06
C GLU A 27 -27.12 -6.21 -2.87
N ASN A 28 -26.89 -5.36 -3.88
CA ASN A 28 -25.93 -4.27 -3.76
C ASN A 28 -26.33 -3.25 -2.70
N ALA A 29 -27.62 -2.94 -2.55
CA ALA A 29 -28.10 -2.05 -1.49
C ALA A 29 -27.73 -2.60 -0.10
N THR A 30 -27.94 -3.91 0.10
CA THR A 30 -27.61 -4.60 1.35
C THR A 30 -26.11 -4.60 1.62
N ILE A 31 -25.28 -4.83 0.60
CA ILE A 31 -23.82 -4.78 0.70
C ILE A 31 -23.35 -3.37 1.10
N VAL A 32 -23.85 -2.35 0.41
CA VAL A 32 -23.50 -0.95 0.69
C VAL A 32 -23.83 -0.59 2.14
N LYS A 33 -25.04 -0.97 2.59
CA LYS A 33 -25.46 -0.77 3.98
C LYS A 33 -24.48 -1.43 4.97
N HIS A 34 -24.18 -2.71 4.79
CA HIS A 34 -23.29 -3.43 5.70
C HIS A 34 -21.87 -2.87 5.74
N VAL A 35 -21.31 -2.47 4.59
CA VAL A 35 -19.98 -1.84 4.54
C VAL A 35 -20.02 -0.47 5.22
N ASN A 36 -21.05 0.34 4.98
CA ASN A 36 -21.21 1.65 5.62
C ASN A 36 -21.36 1.56 7.14
N ASP A 37 -22.17 0.61 7.63
CA ASP A 37 -22.31 0.34 9.06
C ASP A 37 -20.96 -0.03 9.69
N ALA A 38 -20.16 -0.85 9.01
CA ALA A 38 -18.81 -1.18 9.46
C ALA A 38 -17.87 0.04 9.46
N ILE A 39 -17.93 0.93 8.46
CA ILE A 39 -17.14 2.17 8.44
C ILE A 39 -17.46 3.06 9.65
N ARG A 40 -18.74 3.20 10.01
CA ARG A 40 -19.16 4.02 11.17
C ARG A 40 -18.60 3.50 12.50
N ALA A 41 -18.35 2.20 12.59
CA ALA A 41 -17.79 1.56 13.77
C ALA A 41 -16.24 1.60 13.82
N LEU A 42 -15.56 2.02 12.75
CA LEU A 42 -14.10 2.16 12.73
C LEU A 42 -13.64 3.43 13.49
N PRO A 43 -12.42 3.42 14.07
CA PRO A 43 -11.84 4.60 14.72
C PRO A 43 -11.76 5.81 13.78
N THR A 44 -12.06 7.01 14.32
CA THR A 44 -12.03 8.27 13.56
C THR A 44 -10.66 8.56 12.91
N SER A 45 -9.56 8.12 13.54
CA SER A 45 -8.21 8.27 12.99
C SER A 45 -7.99 7.55 11.65
N LEU A 46 -8.77 6.50 11.37
CA LEU A 46 -8.71 5.74 10.11
C LEU A 46 -9.70 6.25 9.06
N THR A 47 -10.83 6.82 9.50
CA THR A 47 -11.95 7.18 8.62
C THR A 47 -11.95 8.64 8.18
N ASN A 48 -11.08 9.47 8.75
CA ASN A 48 -11.06 10.92 8.52
C ASN A 48 -10.96 11.30 7.03
N ASP A 49 -10.00 10.73 6.29
CA ASP A 49 -9.82 11.08 4.87
C ASP A 49 -11.02 10.65 4.01
N TYR A 50 -11.62 9.49 4.32
CA TYR A 50 -12.84 9.01 3.65
C TYR A 50 -14.01 9.97 3.90
N PHE A 51 -14.23 10.40 5.14
CA PHE A 51 -15.33 11.33 5.46
C PHE A 51 -15.09 12.75 4.97
N ILE A 52 -13.84 13.16 4.74
CA ILE A 52 -13.52 14.41 4.01
C ILE A 52 -13.89 14.24 2.54
N ALA A 53 -13.50 13.14 1.90
CA ALA A 53 -13.86 12.89 0.51
C ALA A 53 -15.38 12.77 0.30
N LEU A 54 -16.09 12.10 1.21
CA LEU A 54 -17.54 11.96 1.13
C LEU A 54 -18.27 13.31 1.27
N ASP A 55 -17.73 14.23 2.05
CA ASP A 55 -18.28 15.58 2.25
C ASP A 55 -18.00 16.50 1.05
N HIS A 56 -16.79 16.43 0.49
CA HIS A 56 -16.35 17.35 -0.58
C HIS A 56 -16.62 16.87 -2.01
N CYS A 57 -16.62 15.56 -2.26
CA CYS A 57 -16.76 14.97 -3.60
C CYS A 57 -17.48 13.60 -3.55
N PRO A 58 -18.72 13.55 -3.05
CA PRO A 58 -19.48 12.30 -2.91
C PRO A 58 -19.64 11.53 -4.22
N GLU A 59 -19.74 12.23 -5.35
CA GLU A 59 -19.83 11.65 -6.68
C GLU A 59 -18.59 10.83 -7.04
N ILE A 60 -17.39 11.30 -6.67
CA ILE A 60 -16.12 10.59 -6.90
C ILE A 60 -16.04 9.36 -5.99
N VAL A 61 -16.45 9.50 -4.72
CA VAL A 61 -16.51 8.36 -3.78
C VAL A 61 -17.37 7.24 -4.35
N MET A 62 -18.51 7.60 -4.94
CA MET A 62 -19.44 6.64 -5.53
C MET A 62 -18.96 6.04 -6.83
N SER A 63 -18.41 6.84 -7.76
CA SER A 63 -17.99 6.34 -9.07
C SER A 63 -16.70 5.51 -9.00
N GLU A 64 -15.71 5.98 -8.24
CA GLU A 64 -14.38 5.38 -8.24
C GLU A 64 -14.24 4.32 -7.13
N THR A 65 -14.72 4.62 -5.93
CA THR A 65 -14.50 3.79 -4.73
C THR A 65 -15.78 3.12 -4.20
N HIS A 66 -16.63 2.64 -5.10
CA HIS A 66 -17.90 2.01 -4.73
C HIS A 66 -17.73 0.86 -3.71
N PRO A 67 -18.47 0.82 -2.58
CA PRO A 67 -18.32 -0.19 -1.52
C PRO A 67 -18.38 -1.64 -2.01
N VAL A 68 -19.24 -1.94 -2.99
CA VAL A 68 -19.37 -3.27 -3.61
C VAL A 68 -18.04 -3.77 -4.21
N LYS A 69 -17.21 -2.89 -4.78
CA LYS A 69 -15.90 -3.29 -5.33
C LYS A 69 -14.99 -3.83 -4.23
N PHE A 70 -14.95 -3.16 -3.08
CA PHE A 70 -14.16 -3.57 -1.92
C PHE A 70 -14.73 -4.82 -1.25
N PHE A 71 -16.06 -4.95 -1.17
CA PHE A 71 -16.73 -6.14 -0.64
C PHE A 71 -16.40 -7.40 -1.46
N ARG A 72 -16.44 -7.31 -2.79
CA ARG A 72 -16.04 -8.40 -3.70
C ARG A 72 -14.56 -8.75 -3.55
N CYS A 73 -13.70 -7.73 -3.49
CA CYS A 73 -12.27 -7.91 -3.28
C CYS A 73 -11.92 -8.60 -1.94
N GLU A 74 -12.75 -8.40 -0.91
CA GLU A 74 -12.60 -8.99 0.43
C GLU A 74 -13.51 -10.21 0.63
N HIS A 75 -13.92 -10.86 -0.46
CA HIS A 75 -14.67 -12.13 -0.46
C HIS A 75 -15.92 -12.11 0.45
N GLY A 76 -16.61 -10.97 0.48
CA GLY A 76 -17.85 -10.81 1.25
C GLY A 76 -17.67 -10.40 2.72
N ASN A 77 -16.46 -10.05 3.14
CA ASN A 77 -16.22 -9.52 4.48
C ASN A 77 -16.43 -8.00 4.53
N SER A 78 -17.57 -7.56 5.06
CA SER A 78 -17.92 -6.13 5.17
C SER A 78 -16.92 -5.32 6.01
N TRP A 79 -16.36 -5.91 7.07
CA TRP A 79 -15.43 -5.20 7.96
C TRP A 79 -14.07 -4.98 7.31
N ALA A 80 -13.54 -6.02 6.65
CA ALA A 80 -12.30 -5.91 5.88
C ALA A 80 -12.48 -4.95 4.69
N ALA A 81 -13.63 -5.02 4.00
CA ALA A 81 -13.96 -4.12 2.91
C ALA A 81 -14.04 -2.65 3.37
N ALA A 82 -14.70 -2.39 4.50
CA ALA A 82 -14.77 -1.06 5.12
C ALA A 82 -13.38 -0.53 5.45
N LEU A 83 -12.54 -1.34 6.12
CA LEU A 83 -11.18 -0.95 6.47
C LEU A 83 -10.33 -0.65 5.22
N ARG A 84 -10.38 -1.51 4.20
CA ARG A 84 -9.66 -1.30 2.94
C ARG A 84 -10.13 -0.05 2.22
N LEU A 85 -11.45 0.20 2.18
CA LEU A 85 -12.03 1.40 1.55
C LEU A 85 -11.57 2.68 2.23
N VAL A 86 -11.58 2.77 3.56
CA VAL A 86 -11.12 3.98 4.24
C VAL A 86 -9.62 4.20 4.08
N GLN A 87 -8.83 3.10 4.13
CA GLN A 87 -7.39 3.16 3.87
C GLN A 87 -7.06 3.54 2.42
N ASN A 88 -7.94 3.24 1.46
CA ASN A 88 -7.80 3.66 0.07
C ASN A 88 -7.69 5.18 -0.04
N TRP A 89 -8.54 5.90 0.69
CA TRP A 89 -8.56 7.36 0.66
C TRP A 89 -7.33 8.00 1.31
N SER A 90 -6.83 7.42 2.40
CA SER A 90 -5.52 7.84 2.95
C SER A 90 -4.36 7.54 1.99
N LEU A 91 -4.39 6.40 1.29
CA LEU A 91 -3.41 6.10 0.25
C LEU A 91 -3.51 7.10 -0.91
N ARG A 92 -4.72 7.43 -1.36
CA ARG A 92 -4.97 8.40 -2.42
C ARG A 92 -4.42 9.78 -2.05
N ARG A 93 -4.70 10.25 -0.82
CA ARG A 93 -4.12 11.50 -0.28
C ARG A 93 -2.60 11.50 -0.32
N HIS A 94 -1.99 10.39 0.10
CA HIS A 94 -0.53 10.24 0.06
C HIS A 94 0.05 10.25 -1.37
N VAL A 95 -0.61 9.57 -2.32
CA VAL A 95 -0.12 9.39 -3.70
C VAL A 95 -0.28 10.65 -4.55
N PHE A 96 -1.40 11.37 -4.39
CA PHE A 96 -1.73 12.54 -5.20
C PHE A 96 -1.37 13.87 -4.51
N GLY A 97 -1.18 13.86 -3.19
CA GLY A 97 -0.94 15.06 -2.39
C GLY A 97 -2.23 15.84 -2.12
N GLU A 98 -2.12 16.83 -1.22
CA GLU A 98 -3.26 17.61 -0.70
C GLU A 98 -4.11 18.30 -1.77
N GLU A 99 -3.50 18.73 -2.87
CA GLU A 99 -4.18 19.52 -3.91
C GLU A 99 -4.98 18.67 -4.92
N TYR A 100 -4.67 17.37 -5.05
CA TYR A 100 -5.18 16.55 -6.16
C TYR A 100 -5.94 15.31 -5.71
N TRP A 101 -5.86 14.90 -4.45
CA TRP A 101 -6.47 13.64 -4.01
C TRP A 101 -8.00 13.64 -4.01
N LEU A 102 -8.64 14.82 -3.96
CA LEU A 102 -10.09 14.98 -4.12
C LEU A 102 -10.53 15.19 -5.58
N LYS A 103 -9.60 15.14 -6.54
CA LYS A 103 -9.94 15.21 -7.98
C LYS A 103 -10.20 13.80 -8.52
N PRO A 104 -11.02 13.66 -9.58
CA PRO A 104 -11.25 12.35 -10.18
C PRO A 104 -9.95 11.81 -10.79
N VAL A 105 -9.71 10.51 -10.69
CA VAL A 105 -8.51 9.87 -11.23
C VAL A 105 -8.73 9.62 -12.72
N ARG A 106 -8.49 10.65 -13.53
CA ARG A 106 -8.71 10.66 -14.99
C ARG A 106 -7.45 11.06 -15.73
N LEU A 107 -7.35 10.63 -16.99
CA LEU A 107 -6.28 11.03 -17.89
C LEU A 107 -6.39 12.51 -18.29
N ARG A 108 -7.61 13.05 -18.35
CA ARG A 108 -7.86 14.48 -18.63
C ARG A 108 -8.45 15.20 -17.44
N ASN A 109 -7.91 16.38 -17.13
CA ASN A 109 -8.45 17.30 -16.12
C ASN A 109 -8.70 16.65 -14.74
N GLY A 110 -7.89 15.65 -14.38
CA GLY A 110 -8.06 14.86 -13.16
C GLY A 110 -6.92 15.04 -12.15
N ALA A 111 -6.74 14.02 -11.33
CA ALA A 111 -5.65 13.93 -10.35
C ALA A 111 -4.28 13.61 -11.00
N LEU A 112 -4.27 13.07 -12.22
CA LEU A 112 -3.04 12.84 -12.99
C LEU A 112 -2.49 14.13 -13.60
N ARG A 113 -1.17 14.25 -13.62
CA ARG A 113 -0.45 15.36 -14.26
C ARG A 113 -0.17 15.02 -15.72
N SER A 114 0.05 16.03 -16.56
CA SER A 114 0.39 15.82 -17.99
C SER A 114 1.59 14.90 -18.18
N LYS A 115 2.63 15.05 -17.34
CA LYS A 115 3.80 14.16 -17.34
C LYS A 115 3.47 12.71 -17.00
N ASP A 116 2.47 12.46 -16.15
CA ASP A 116 2.03 11.09 -15.84
C ASP A 116 1.37 10.47 -17.07
N VAL A 117 0.56 11.24 -17.80
CA VAL A 117 -0.12 10.77 -19.02
C VAL A 117 0.88 10.50 -20.15
N GLU A 118 1.88 11.37 -20.33
CA GLU A 118 2.99 11.16 -21.27
C GLU A 118 3.72 9.86 -20.95
N LEU A 119 4.04 9.64 -19.67
CA LEU A 119 4.65 8.40 -19.23
C LEU A 119 3.76 7.18 -19.46
N LEU A 120 2.44 7.29 -19.24
CA LEU A 120 1.54 6.17 -19.47
C LEU A 120 1.51 5.77 -20.95
N LYS A 121 1.70 6.73 -21.88
CA LYS A 121 1.85 6.45 -23.32
C LYS A 121 3.10 5.65 -23.66
N GLU A 122 4.17 5.77 -22.88
CA GLU A 122 5.38 4.94 -23.03
C GLU A 122 5.12 3.48 -22.63
N GLY A 123 3.97 3.21 -22.01
CA GLY A 123 3.52 1.86 -21.74
C GLY A 123 4.10 1.13 -20.55
N PRO A 124 4.61 1.74 -19.47
CA PRO A 124 5.19 0.99 -18.36
C PRO A 124 4.16 0.11 -17.64
N PHE A 125 2.88 0.47 -17.73
CA PHE A 125 1.74 -0.27 -17.18
C PHE A 125 0.65 -0.45 -18.24
N ALA A 126 0.03 -1.62 -18.27
CA ALA A 126 -1.16 -1.87 -19.08
C ALA A 126 -2.07 -2.90 -18.40
N LEU A 127 -3.37 -2.85 -18.66
CA LEU A 127 -4.31 -3.92 -18.34
C LEU A 127 -4.71 -4.62 -19.62
N LEU A 128 -4.14 -5.79 -19.84
CA LEU A 128 -4.37 -6.58 -21.04
C LEU A 128 -5.73 -7.26 -20.89
N THR A 129 -6.60 -7.00 -21.86
CA THR A 129 -7.95 -7.55 -21.89
C THR A 129 -7.91 -8.94 -22.52
N PRO A 130 -8.41 -9.98 -21.84
CA PRO A 130 -8.42 -11.32 -22.39
C PRO A 130 -9.43 -11.43 -23.53
N SER A 131 -9.15 -12.31 -24.49
CA SER A 131 -10.08 -12.66 -25.57
C SER A 131 -11.39 -13.25 -25.03
N ASP A 132 -11.30 -13.95 -23.90
CA ASP A 132 -12.42 -14.58 -23.19
C ASP A 132 -12.86 -13.71 -21.99
N PRO A 133 -14.11 -13.21 -21.95
CA PRO A 133 -14.61 -12.39 -20.85
C PRO A 133 -14.71 -13.14 -19.51
N GLN A 134 -14.62 -14.48 -19.51
CA GLN A 134 -14.57 -15.31 -18.30
C GLN A 134 -13.15 -15.49 -17.75
N ARG A 135 -12.15 -14.81 -18.33
CA ARG A 135 -10.78 -14.81 -17.82
C ARG A 135 -10.46 -13.51 -17.10
N SER A 136 -9.56 -13.62 -16.13
CA SER A 136 -8.98 -12.45 -15.47
C SER A 136 -8.18 -11.61 -16.47
N GLN A 137 -8.23 -10.29 -16.30
CA GLN A 137 -7.28 -9.41 -16.96
C GLN A 137 -5.85 -9.67 -16.48
N VAL A 138 -4.89 -9.32 -17.32
CA VAL A 138 -3.48 -9.37 -16.99
C VAL A 138 -2.98 -7.95 -16.73
N PHE A 139 -2.51 -7.69 -15.52
CA PHE A 139 -1.84 -6.43 -15.18
C PHE A 139 -0.37 -6.52 -15.59
N LEU A 140 -0.02 -5.88 -16.69
CA LEU A 140 1.34 -5.82 -17.21
C LEU A 140 2.12 -4.69 -16.54
N THR A 141 3.31 -5.00 -16.05
CA THR A 141 4.33 -4.03 -15.66
C THR A 141 5.60 -4.31 -16.44
N ASP A 142 6.12 -3.33 -17.18
CA ASP A 142 7.44 -3.42 -17.79
C ASP A 142 8.38 -2.43 -17.15
N PHE A 143 9.38 -2.99 -16.51
CA PHE A 143 10.37 -2.23 -15.79
C PHE A 143 11.47 -1.62 -16.65
N GLY A 144 11.73 -2.16 -17.84
CA GLY A 144 12.62 -1.55 -18.82
C GLY A 144 12.12 -0.18 -19.27
N ARG A 145 10.80 0.01 -19.29
CA ARG A 145 10.12 1.26 -19.65
C ARG A 145 9.90 2.23 -18.49
N LEU A 146 10.38 1.87 -17.30
CA LEU A 146 10.37 2.77 -16.13
C LEU A 146 11.70 3.54 -15.98
N GLN A 147 12.58 3.47 -16.98
CA GLN A 147 13.85 4.20 -17.00
C GLN A 147 13.64 5.71 -17.18
N GLY A 148 14.52 6.51 -16.58
CA GLY A 148 14.41 7.98 -16.67
C GLY A 148 13.32 8.60 -15.80
N LEU A 149 12.49 7.78 -15.15
CA LEU A 149 11.61 8.26 -14.10
C LEU A 149 12.45 8.64 -12.89
N GLU A 150 12.64 9.95 -12.72
CA GLU A 150 13.05 10.49 -11.44
C GLU A 150 12.16 9.88 -10.35
N GLU A 151 12.83 9.32 -9.35
CA GLU A 151 12.25 8.51 -8.29
C GLU A 151 11.11 9.29 -7.62
N GLY A 152 9.85 8.95 -7.95
CA GLY A 152 8.75 9.85 -7.64
C GLY A 152 7.36 9.25 -7.74
N THR A 153 6.42 10.04 -7.24
CA THR A 153 4.98 9.79 -7.12
C THR A 153 4.27 9.49 -8.44
N ALA A 154 4.88 9.76 -9.60
CA ALA A 154 4.29 9.48 -10.93
C ALA A 154 3.97 8.00 -11.13
N ARG A 155 4.93 7.12 -10.85
CA ARG A 155 4.74 5.66 -10.92
C ARG A 155 3.57 5.22 -10.04
N GLN A 156 3.47 5.79 -8.84
CA GLN A 156 2.45 5.45 -7.85
C GLN A 156 1.08 5.93 -8.31
N ARG A 157 0.99 7.15 -8.85
CA ARG A 157 -0.23 7.71 -9.44
C ARG A 157 -0.72 6.88 -10.62
N LEU A 158 0.19 6.44 -11.50
CA LEU A 158 -0.17 5.57 -12.63
C LEU A 158 -0.66 4.19 -12.17
N MET A 159 0.05 3.55 -11.25
CA MET A 159 -0.41 2.29 -10.67
C MET A 159 -1.81 2.46 -10.03
N PHE A 160 -2.02 3.54 -9.27
CA PHE A 160 -3.32 3.83 -8.67
C PHE A 160 -4.41 4.03 -9.73
N TYR A 161 -4.12 4.80 -10.80
CA TYR A 161 -5.04 5.00 -11.93
C TYR A 161 -5.49 3.68 -12.56
N ILE A 162 -4.53 2.81 -12.90
CA ILE A 162 -4.83 1.52 -13.53
C ILE A 162 -5.69 0.64 -12.62
N MET A 163 -5.37 0.59 -11.33
CA MET A 163 -6.09 -0.25 -10.36
C MET A 163 -7.51 0.23 -10.07
N VAL A 164 -7.76 1.54 -10.12
CA VAL A 164 -9.08 2.11 -9.85
C VAL A 164 -10.01 2.04 -11.07
N ASN A 165 -9.47 2.31 -12.26
CA ASN A 165 -10.30 2.51 -13.46
C ASN A 165 -10.29 1.36 -14.47
N GLY A 166 -9.27 0.50 -14.47
CA GLY A 166 -9.11 -0.45 -15.59
C GLY A 166 -9.69 -1.85 -15.38
N LEU A 167 -10.15 -2.19 -14.17
CA LEU A 167 -10.66 -3.53 -13.87
C LEU A 167 -12.08 -3.76 -14.40
N ASN A 168 -12.24 -4.82 -15.18
CA ASN A 168 -13.54 -5.35 -15.57
C ASN A 168 -14.25 -6.05 -14.39
N ALA A 169 -15.56 -6.28 -14.53
CA ALA A 169 -16.37 -6.86 -13.46
C ALA A 169 -15.89 -8.25 -13.02
N PHE A 170 -15.43 -9.07 -13.96
CA PHE A 170 -14.91 -10.41 -13.66
C PHE A 170 -13.65 -10.34 -12.80
N SER A 171 -12.71 -9.47 -13.14
CA SER A 171 -11.41 -9.31 -12.45
C SER A 171 -11.56 -8.62 -11.10
N GLN A 172 -12.60 -7.82 -10.88
CA GLN A 172 -12.90 -7.28 -9.54
C GLN A 172 -13.24 -8.39 -8.54
N GLY A 173 -13.89 -9.47 -8.98
CA GLY A 173 -14.24 -10.61 -8.13
C GLY A 173 -13.18 -11.71 -8.11
N ASN A 174 -12.53 -11.97 -9.25
CA ASN A 174 -11.60 -13.10 -9.47
C ASN A 174 -10.12 -12.69 -9.51
N GLY A 175 -9.85 -11.40 -9.39
CA GLY A 175 -8.51 -10.84 -9.34
C GLY A 175 -7.85 -10.83 -10.71
N VAL A 176 -6.59 -10.39 -10.71
CA VAL A 176 -5.78 -10.30 -11.91
C VAL A 176 -4.52 -11.15 -11.81
N ASP A 177 -4.07 -11.64 -12.95
CA ASP A 177 -2.69 -12.11 -13.11
C ASP A 177 -1.78 -10.89 -13.30
N ALA A 178 -0.74 -10.73 -12.51
CA ALA A 178 0.28 -9.71 -12.75
C ALA A 178 1.39 -10.32 -13.62
N LEU A 179 1.69 -9.69 -14.76
CA LEU A 179 2.81 -10.06 -15.62
C LEU A 179 3.88 -8.97 -15.51
N VAL A 180 5.03 -9.31 -14.94
CA VAL A 180 6.07 -8.35 -14.60
C VAL A 180 7.31 -8.65 -15.43
N ILE A 181 7.62 -7.76 -16.38
CA ILE A 181 8.78 -7.89 -17.26
C ILE A 181 9.96 -7.15 -16.64
N ILE A 182 11.09 -7.85 -16.51
CA ILE A 182 12.37 -7.28 -16.07
C ILE A 182 13.34 -7.21 -17.24
N ASN A 183 13.90 -6.01 -17.44
CA ASN A 183 14.98 -5.75 -18.40
C ASN A 183 16.24 -5.29 -17.64
N GLY A 184 17.41 -5.55 -18.20
CA GLY A 184 18.74 -5.37 -17.59
C GLY A 184 19.13 -3.93 -17.29
N ASP A 185 18.54 -2.97 -18.00
CA ASP A 185 18.91 -1.55 -17.95
C ASP A 185 18.39 -0.79 -16.71
N GLY A 186 17.82 -1.52 -15.74
CA GLY A 186 17.97 -1.14 -14.33
C GLY A 186 16.85 -0.30 -13.76
N ILE A 187 15.99 -0.97 -13.02
CA ILE A 187 15.17 -0.33 -12.01
C ILE A 187 16.08 0.03 -10.84
N LYS A 188 16.17 1.31 -10.51
CA LYS A 188 16.63 1.73 -9.18
C LYS A 188 15.49 1.47 -8.19
N MET A 189 15.42 0.26 -7.64
CA MET A 189 14.48 -0.04 -6.57
C MET A 189 14.96 0.63 -5.28
N LYS A 190 14.20 1.61 -4.79
CA LYS A 190 14.32 2.07 -3.42
C LYS A 190 13.67 1.07 -2.46
N PRO A 191 14.16 0.95 -1.21
CA PRO A 191 13.48 0.18 -0.17
C PRO A 191 11.99 0.54 -0.02
N ASP A 192 11.64 1.82 -0.19
CA ASP A 192 10.26 2.30 -0.05
C ASP A 192 9.32 1.83 -1.18
N ASN A 193 9.84 1.42 -2.35
CA ASN A 193 9.00 0.92 -3.43
C ASN A 193 8.25 -0.35 -3.02
N GLY A 194 8.88 -1.23 -2.21
CA GLY A 194 8.21 -2.42 -1.70
C GLY A 194 7.04 -2.07 -0.79
N ARG A 195 7.23 -1.11 0.13
CA ARG A 195 6.15 -0.62 1.01
C ARG A 195 4.99 -0.02 0.22
N MET A 196 5.29 0.68 -0.87
CA MET A 196 4.25 1.26 -1.73
C MET A 196 3.48 0.18 -2.48
N VAL A 197 4.17 -0.77 -3.14
CA VAL A 197 3.51 -1.89 -3.83
C VAL A 197 2.60 -2.65 -2.87
N GLN A 198 3.07 -2.89 -1.64
CA GLN A 198 2.26 -3.49 -0.58
C GLN A 198 1.05 -2.62 -0.24
N ALA A 199 1.25 -1.32 0.01
CA ALA A 199 0.17 -0.41 0.37
C ALA A 199 -0.89 -0.33 -0.74
N THR A 200 -0.50 -0.27 -2.01
CA THR A 200 -1.45 -0.25 -3.12
C THR A 200 -2.24 -1.56 -3.18
N HIS A 201 -1.59 -2.72 -3.05
CA HIS A 201 -2.27 -4.01 -3.06
C HIS A 201 -3.23 -4.21 -1.88
N THR A 202 -2.86 -3.75 -0.68
CA THR A 202 -3.70 -3.96 0.52
C THR A 202 -4.77 -2.89 0.73
N LYS A 203 -4.67 -1.73 0.07
CA LYS A 203 -5.58 -0.59 0.27
C LYS A 203 -6.41 -0.23 -0.95
N THR A 204 -6.26 -0.91 -2.09
CA THR A 204 -7.13 -0.71 -3.26
C THR A 204 -8.03 -1.93 -3.46
N ALA A 205 -9.17 -1.75 -4.14
CA ALA A 205 -10.05 -2.86 -4.55
C ALA A 205 -9.47 -3.63 -5.75
N PHE A 206 -8.19 -3.97 -5.66
CA PHE A 206 -7.41 -4.66 -6.67
C PHE A 206 -6.62 -5.76 -5.97
N TYR A 207 -6.77 -6.98 -6.44
CA TYR A 207 -6.00 -8.10 -5.90
C TYR A 207 -5.34 -8.89 -7.01
N VAL A 208 -4.05 -9.12 -6.81
CA VAL A 208 -3.24 -9.97 -7.70
C VAL A 208 -3.32 -11.39 -7.19
N LYS A 209 -3.95 -12.28 -7.96
CA LYS A 209 -4.08 -13.71 -7.62
C LYS A 209 -2.77 -14.47 -7.83
N ARG A 210 -2.02 -14.08 -8.86
CA ARG A 210 -0.74 -14.68 -9.26
C ARG A 210 0.14 -13.62 -9.89
N CYS A 211 1.43 -13.65 -9.55
CA CYS A 211 2.44 -12.77 -10.12
C CYS A 211 3.42 -13.62 -10.93
N VAL A 212 3.59 -13.31 -12.21
CA VAL A 212 4.54 -13.97 -13.10
C VAL A 212 5.64 -12.99 -13.44
N LEU A 213 6.82 -13.27 -12.92
CA LEU A 213 8.03 -12.50 -13.17
C LEU A 213 8.75 -13.08 -14.38
N VAL A 214 8.83 -12.32 -15.46
CA VAL A 214 9.44 -12.75 -16.71
C VAL A 214 10.69 -11.92 -16.97
N ARG A 215 11.82 -12.60 -17.20
CA ARG A 215 13.00 -11.95 -17.74
C ARG A 215 12.80 -11.75 -19.23
N ASP A 216 13.05 -10.55 -19.73
CA ASP A 216 12.98 -10.28 -21.17
C ASP A 216 14.03 -11.13 -21.91
N PRO A 217 13.61 -12.11 -22.75
CA PRO A 217 14.53 -13.00 -23.44
C PRO A 217 15.29 -12.29 -24.56
N THR A 218 14.83 -11.11 -25.00
CA THR A 218 15.52 -10.30 -26.01
C THR A 218 16.68 -9.50 -25.42
N ASP A 219 16.71 -9.32 -24.09
CA ASP A 219 17.74 -8.56 -23.41
C ASP A 219 18.95 -9.42 -23.02
N ARG A 220 19.93 -9.45 -23.94
CA ARG A 220 21.23 -10.14 -23.74
C ARG A 220 22.10 -9.52 -22.63
N ARG A 221 21.79 -8.32 -22.14
CA ARG A 221 22.55 -7.66 -21.06
C ARG A 221 22.14 -8.14 -19.67
N ALA A 222 21.06 -8.91 -19.56
CA ALA A 222 20.51 -9.36 -18.29
C ALA A 222 21.40 -10.37 -17.53
N THR A 223 22.48 -10.88 -18.12
CA THR A 223 23.47 -11.77 -17.46
C THR A 223 24.16 -11.11 -16.25
N LEU A 224 24.16 -9.78 -16.16
CA LEU A 224 24.94 -9.02 -15.17
C LEU A 224 24.18 -8.61 -13.88
N LYS A 225 22.98 -9.14 -13.57
CA LYS A 225 22.21 -8.64 -12.40
C LYS A 225 21.52 -9.66 -11.50
N TYR A 226 22.19 -10.77 -11.22
CA TYR A 226 21.79 -11.74 -10.16
C TYR A 226 21.42 -11.07 -8.82
N LEU A 227 22.13 -9.99 -8.43
CA LEU A 227 21.85 -9.23 -7.21
C LEU A 227 20.47 -8.55 -7.23
N PHE A 228 20.12 -7.93 -8.36
CA PHE A 228 18.87 -7.19 -8.49
C PHE A 228 17.69 -8.16 -8.58
N GLU A 229 17.82 -9.19 -9.40
CA GLU A 229 16.84 -10.27 -9.50
C GLU A 229 16.62 -10.90 -8.12
N THR A 230 17.68 -11.18 -7.36
CA THR A 230 17.53 -11.75 -6.01
C THR A 230 16.78 -10.82 -5.06
N MET A 231 17.06 -9.50 -5.07
CA MET A 231 16.37 -8.54 -4.20
C MET A 231 14.90 -8.37 -4.58
N LEU A 232 14.62 -8.18 -5.87
CA LEU A 232 13.26 -8.05 -6.38
C LEU A 232 12.49 -9.35 -6.13
N LEU A 233 13.06 -10.50 -6.47
CA LEU A 233 12.45 -11.81 -6.21
C LEU A 233 12.17 -11.99 -4.72
N THR A 234 13.10 -11.66 -3.82
CA THR A 234 12.87 -11.74 -2.36
C THR A 234 11.72 -10.84 -1.93
N MET A 235 11.63 -9.63 -2.49
CA MET A 235 10.54 -8.70 -2.22
C MET A 235 9.19 -9.25 -2.72
N LEU A 236 9.12 -9.67 -3.98
CA LEU A 236 7.91 -10.22 -4.57
C LEU A 236 7.50 -11.52 -3.86
N GLN A 237 8.46 -12.39 -3.50
CA GLN A 237 8.21 -13.64 -2.76
C GLN A 237 7.60 -13.36 -1.39
N ARG A 238 8.00 -12.27 -0.73
CA ARG A 238 7.39 -11.85 0.54
C ARG A 238 5.93 -11.43 0.38
N PHE A 239 5.56 -10.84 -0.76
CA PHE A 239 4.20 -10.38 -1.01
C PHE A 239 3.27 -11.47 -1.55
N TRP A 240 3.75 -12.24 -2.52
CA TRP A 240 2.93 -13.22 -3.23
C TRP A 240 3.18 -14.66 -2.79
N GLY A 241 4.25 -14.95 -2.07
CA GLY A 241 4.53 -16.30 -1.55
C GLY A 241 4.51 -17.34 -2.67
N HIS A 242 3.68 -18.37 -2.50
CA HIS A 242 3.51 -19.44 -3.48
C HIS A 242 2.84 -19.00 -4.79
N ASN A 243 2.26 -17.79 -4.83
CA ASN A 243 1.63 -17.23 -6.02
C ASN A 243 2.62 -16.48 -6.93
N LEU A 244 3.91 -16.45 -6.58
CA LEU A 244 4.97 -15.94 -7.45
C LEU A 244 5.52 -17.06 -8.33
N VAL A 245 5.47 -16.87 -9.64
CA VAL A 245 6.09 -17.74 -10.64
C VAL A 245 7.19 -16.93 -11.33
N THR A 246 8.36 -17.54 -11.55
CA THR A 246 9.44 -16.91 -12.31
C THR A 246 9.67 -17.67 -13.61
N VAL A 247 9.76 -16.94 -14.72
CA VAL A 247 10.01 -17.48 -16.06
C VAL A 247 11.34 -16.91 -16.53
N VAL A 248 12.30 -17.79 -16.76
CA VAL A 248 13.67 -17.46 -17.16
C VAL A 248 14.03 -18.35 -18.35
N GLU A 249 13.59 -17.93 -19.52
CA GLU A 249 13.88 -18.64 -20.77
C GLU A 249 14.82 -17.79 -21.63
N ASP A 250 15.56 -18.45 -22.52
CA ASP A 250 16.56 -17.77 -23.35
C ASP A 250 15.94 -17.21 -24.64
N THR A 251 14.78 -17.72 -25.05
CA THR A 251 14.10 -17.29 -26.28
C THR A 251 12.65 -16.88 -26.05
N PRO A 252 12.10 -15.98 -26.90
CA PRO A 252 10.67 -15.67 -26.90
C PRO A 252 9.77 -16.91 -27.11
N ALA A 253 10.18 -17.88 -27.93
CA ALA A 253 9.40 -19.09 -28.20
C ALA A 253 9.28 -20.02 -26.98
N GLU A 254 10.37 -20.18 -26.22
CA GLU A 254 10.35 -20.92 -24.95
C GLU A 254 9.52 -20.17 -23.89
N THR A 255 9.69 -18.85 -23.81
CA THR A 255 8.89 -17.99 -22.92
C THR A 255 7.40 -18.15 -23.20
N ARG A 256 6.99 -18.09 -24.49
CA ARG A 256 5.61 -18.32 -24.93
C ARG A 256 5.08 -19.65 -24.42
N LYS A 257 5.80 -20.75 -24.63
CA LYS A 257 5.39 -22.10 -24.21
C LYS A 257 5.16 -22.17 -22.71
N VAL A 258 6.02 -21.55 -21.90
CA VAL A 258 5.86 -21.52 -20.43
C VAL A 258 4.64 -20.67 -20.04
N LEU A 259 4.44 -19.50 -20.64
CA LEU A 259 3.27 -18.65 -20.37
C LEU A 259 1.95 -19.32 -20.80
N GLU A 260 1.92 -20.01 -21.94
CA GLU A 260 0.76 -20.82 -22.39
C GLU A 260 0.44 -21.94 -21.39
N ASN A 261 1.45 -22.65 -20.89
CA ASN A 261 1.27 -23.67 -19.85
C ASN A 261 0.75 -23.08 -18.52
N LEU A 262 1.02 -21.81 -18.25
CA LEU A 262 0.47 -21.07 -17.10
C LEU A 262 -0.95 -20.53 -17.37
N GLY A 263 -1.49 -20.73 -18.59
CA GLY A 263 -2.83 -20.33 -18.99
C GLY A 263 -2.95 -18.94 -19.61
N PHE A 264 -1.83 -18.29 -19.95
CA PHE A 264 -1.86 -17.02 -20.68
C PHE A 264 -2.20 -17.27 -22.15
N ASP A 265 -3.04 -16.39 -22.71
CA ASP A 265 -3.38 -16.39 -24.13
C ASP A 265 -2.27 -15.63 -24.90
N PRO A 266 -1.62 -16.23 -25.91
CA PRO A 266 -0.60 -15.58 -26.73
C PRO A 266 -1.03 -14.24 -27.33
N ALA A 267 -2.33 -14.09 -27.65
CA ALA A 267 -2.87 -12.84 -28.18
C ALA A 267 -2.80 -11.67 -27.16
N THR A 268 -2.63 -11.97 -25.87
CA THR A 268 -2.76 -10.98 -24.80
C THR A 268 -1.44 -10.43 -24.30
N PHE A 269 -0.29 -11.03 -24.62
CA PHE A 269 1.01 -10.57 -24.12
C PHE A 269 1.99 -10.17 -25.25
N PRO A 270 2.98 -9.29 -24.95
CA PRO A 270 3.80 -8.68 -25.99
C PRO A 270 4.64 -9.66 -26.83
N THR A 271 4.91 -9.29 -28.08
CA THR A 271 5.78 -10.04 -29.00
C THR A 271 7.19 -10.31 -28.47
N GLN A 272 7.72 -9.42 -27.63
CA GLN A 272 9.03 -9.62 -26.98
C GLN A 272 9.07 -10.85 -26.05
N LEU A 273 7.92 -11.32 -25.57
CA LEU A 273 7.77 -12.56 -24.78
C LEU A 273 7.26 -13.74 -25.62
N GLY A 274 7.21 -13.58 -26.95
CA GLY A 274 6.72 -14.58 -27.90
C GLY A 274 5.20 -14.58 -28.10
N GLY A 275 4.50 -13.58 -27.57
CA GLY A 275 3.07 -13.39 -27.83
C GLY A 275 2.81 -12.70 -29.17
N ASP A 276 1.56 -12.34 -29.40
CA ASP A 276 1.11 -11.76 -30.68
C ASP A 276 0.71 -10.28 -30.52
N LEU A 277 0.78 -9.73 -29.30
CA LEU A 277 0.39 -8.36 -29.01
C LEU A 277 1.47 -7.35 -29.45
N ASP A 278 1.14 -6.51 -30.44
CA ASP A 278 1.86 -5.26 -30.66
C ASP A 278 1.52 -4.28 -29.54
N ARG A 279 2.46 -4.17 -28.60
CA ARG A 279 2.26 -3.43 -27.37
C ARG A 279 2.05 -1.93 -27.61
N GLU A 280 2.81 -1.31 -28.51
CA GLU A 280 2.72 0.15 -28.72
C GLU A 280 1.33 0.50 -29.26
N ASN A 281 0.91 -0.23 -30.30
CA ASN A 281 -0.40 -0.07 -30.88
C ASN A 281 -1.51 -0.36 -29.84
N TYR A 282 -1.35 -1.40 -29.02
CA TYR A 282 -2.31 -1.72 -27.97
C TYR A 282 -2.47 -0.59 -26.95
N ILE A 283 -1.37 -0.02 -26.45
CA ILE A 283 -1.42 1.08 -25.46
C ILE A 283 -2.13 2.29 -26.06
N HIS A 284 -1.83 2.65 -27.31
CA HIS A 284 -2.51 3.75 -27.99
C HIS A 284 -4.01 3.50 -28.09
N GLN A 285 -4.43 2.33 -28.56
CA GLN A 285 -5.85 1.98 -28.66
C GLN A 285 -6.54 1.96 -27.29
N TRP A 286 -5.90 1.39 -26.28
CA TRP A 286 -6.43 1.36 -24.93
C TRP A 286 -6.58 2.77 -24.34
N LEU A 287 -5.59 3.65 -24.51
CA LEU A 287 -5.68 5.04 -24.07
C LEU A 287 -6.80 5.80 -24.79
N GLU A 288 -6.96 5.60 -26.10
CA GLU A 288 -8.08 6.19 -26.84
C GLU A 288 -9.45 5.73 -26.33
N GLN A 289 -9.58 4.44 -26.00
CA GLN A 289 -10.79 3.91 -25.37
C GLN A 289 -11.02 4.54 -24.00
N GLN A 290 -9.99 4.66 -23.16
CA GLN A 290 -10.10 5.33 -21.86
C GLN A 290 -10.52 6.79 -22.01
N PHE A 291 -9.92 7.54 -22.94
CA PHE A 291 -10.35 8.92 -23.21
C PHE A 291 -11.82 9.00 -23.60
N LYS A 292 -12.31 8.13 -24.50
CA LYS A 292 -13.72 8.09 -24.90
C LYS A 292 -14.64 7.76 -23.72
N MET A 293 -14.25 6.82 -22.85
CA MET A 293 -15.02 6.46 -21.66
C MET A 293 -15.06 7.60 -20.62
N GLU A 294 -13.94 8.27 -20.40
CA GLU A 294 -13.85 9.41 -19.49
C GLU A 294 -14.64 10.62 -20.02
N ASP A 295 -14.60 10.87 -21.33
CA ASP A 295 -15.37 11.95 -21.96
C ASP A 295 -16.88 11.67 -21.88
N ALA A 296 -17.31 10.42 -22.10
CA ALA A 296 -18.72 10.02 -21.99
C ALA A 296 -19.29 10.10 -20.57
N THR A 297 -18.43 9.97 -19.55
CA THR A 297 -18.82 10.05 -18.13
C THR A 297 -18.64 11.44 -17.53
N THR A 298 -18.08 12.39 -18.28
CA THR A 298 -17.95 13.77 -17.83
C THR A 298 -19.23 14.52 -18.17
N PRO A 299 -20.04 14.96 -17.18
CA PRO A 299 -21.20 15.78 -17.46
C PRO A 299 -20.74 17.04 -18.20
N SER A 300 -21.42 17.38 -19.29
CA SER A 300 -21.14 18.57 -20.09
C SER A 300 -21.04 19.78 -19.16
N ARG A 301 -19.86 20.42 -19.14
CA ARG A 301 -19.51 21.51 -18.21
C ARG A 301 -20.48 22.70 -18.25
N GLU A 302 -21.33 22.79 -19.26
CA GLU A 302 -22.32 23.86 -19.43
C GLU A 302 -23.45 23.88 -18.39
N GLU A 303 -23.64 22.83 -17.58
CA GLU A 303 -24.77 22.78 -16.64
C GLU A 303 -24.41 22.84 -15.15
N LEU A 304 -23.13 22.90 -14.77
CA LEU A 304 -22.79 23.05 -13.36
C LEU A 304 -23.06 24.50 -12.94
N PRO A 305 -24.01 24.75 -12.00
CA PRO A 305 -24.20 26.08 -11.47
C PRO A 305 -22.86 26.54 -10.92
N THR A 306 -22.37 27.67 -11.38
CA THR A 306 -21.22 28.32 -10.75
C THR A 306 -21.64 28.65 -9.32
N HIS A 307 -21.39 27.74 -8.39
CA HIS A 307 -21.33 28.04 -6.99
C HIS A 307 -20.18 29.03 -6.84
N ASN A 308 -20.51 30.31 -6.96
CA ASN A 308 -19.62 31.37 -6.53
C ASN A 308 -19.26 31.01 -5.09
N PRO A 309 -17.97 30.78 -4.78
CA PRO A 309 -17.57 30.54 -3.40
C PRO A 309 -18.13 31.71 -2.59
N PRO A 310 -18.76 31.44 -1.43
CA PRO A 310 -19.34 32.49 -0.61
C PRO A 310 -18.27 33.55 -0.43
N THR A 311 -18.57 34.74 -0.95
CA THR A 311 -17.64 35.87 -0.93
C THR A 311 -17.25 36.04 0.53
N ALA A 312 -15.97 35.84 0.84
CA ALA A 312 -15.48 35.95 2.19
C ALA A 312 -15.99 37.29 2.75
N PRO A 313 -16.67 37.29 3.90
CA PRO A 313 -17.22 38.52 4.45
C PRO A 313 -16.08 39.52 4.59
N VAL A 314 -16.22 40.64 3.89
CA VAL A 314 -15.33 41.79 4.02
C VAL A 314 -15.24 42.11 5.51
N PRO A 315 -14.04 42.26 6.10
CA PRO A 315 -13.89 42.53 7.52
C PRO A 315 -14.50 43.90 7.86
N THR A 316 -15.75 43.89 8.33
CA THR A 316 -16.39 45.06 8.93
C THR A 316 -15.78 45.30 10.30
N LYS A 317 -15.22 46.50 10.46
CA LYS A 317 -14.65 47.04 11.70
C LYS A 317 -15.59 46.79 12.89
N ASN A 318 -14.99 46.29 13.97
CA ASN A 318 -15.59 46.00 15.27
C ASN A 318 -16.52 47.11 15.81
N PRO A 319 -17.69 46.76 16.35
CA PRO A 319 -18.33 47.49 17.44
C PRO A 319 -18.02 46.85 18.81
N PRO A 320 -18.19 47.61 19.92
CA PRO A 320 -17.58 47.32 21.21
C PRO A 320 -18.30 46.22 22.01
N MET A 321 -17.51 45.54 22.83
CA MET A 321 -17.89 44.53 23.82
C MET A 321 -19.06 44.97 24.70
N ALA A 322 -20.14 44.19 24.67
CA ALA A 322 -21.13 44.12 25.74
C ALA A 322 -21.02 42.74 26.41
N ALA A 323 -20.71 42.76 27.70
CA ALA A 323 -20.64 41.59 28.55
C ALA A 323 -22.01 40.91 28.65
N GLN A 324 -22.06 39.59 28.43
CA GLN A 324 -23.19 38.76 28.86
C GLN A 324 -22.68 37.58 29.69
N ALA A 325 -23.38 37.40 30.79
CA ALA A 325 -23.07 36.55 31.92
C ALA A 325 -23.19 35.06 31.58
N ALA A 326 -22.35 34.28 32.25
CA ALA A 326 -22.34 32.84 32.21
C ALA A 326 -23.63 32.26 32.82
N VAL A 327 -24.28 31.37 32.07
CA VAL A 327 -25.30 30.44 32.58
C VAL A 327 -24.70 29.04 32.49
N CYS A 328 -24.34 28.47 33.65
CA CYS A 328 -23.92 27.07 33.77
C CYS A 328 -25.16 26.16 33.73
N PRO A 329 -25.20 25.12 32.87
CA PRO A 329 -26.15 24.04 33.04
C PRO A 329 -25.62 22.97 34.00
N THR A 330 -26.48 22.62 34.96
CA THR A 330 -26.37 21.53 35.93
C THR A 330 -26.13 20.18 35.26
N ILE A 331 -25.05 19.49 35.63
CA ILE A 331 -24.77 18.10 35.23
C ILE A 331 -25.50 17.15 36.19
N VAL A 332 -26.42 16.36 35.65
CA VAL A 332 -27.08 15.24 36.34
C VAL A 332 -26.15 14.03 36.27
N ASN A 333 -25.64 13.59 37.43
CA ASN A 333 -24.83 12.37 37.57
C ASN A 333 -25.74 11.14 37.66
N THR A 334 -25.85 10.36 36.59
CA THR A 334 -26.38 8.99 36.63
C THR A 334 -25.23 8.01 36.84
N LYS A 335 -25.20 7.39 38.03
CA LYS A 335 -24.33 6.24 38.35
C LYS A 335 -24.74 5.03 37.51
N THR A 336 -23.83 4.52 36.69
CA THR A 336 -23.93 3.18 36.10
C THR A 336 -22.64 2.41 36.40
N SER A 337 -22.81 1.26 37.06
CA SER A 337 -21.79 0.33 37.48
C SER A 337 -21.01 -0.29 36.31
N PRO A 338 -19.72 -0.63 36.47
CA PRO A 338 -18.95 -1.28 35.41
C PRO A 338 -19.27 -2.79 35.32
N PRO A 339 -19.26 -3.38 34.10
CA PRO A 339 -19.36 -4.82 33.93
C PRO A 339 -18.01 -5.51 34.19
N THR A 340 -18.12 -6.63 34.90
CA THR A 340 -17.07 -7.59 35.26
C THR A 340 -16.33 -8.13 34.03
N ALA A 341 -15.00 -8.03 34.02
CA ALA A 341 -14.14 -8.61 33.00
C ALA A 341 -14.02 -10.14 33.15
N PRO A 342 -13.99 -10.92 32.06
CA PRO A 342 -13.67 -12.34 32.11
C PRO A 342 -12.16 -12.57 32.19
N ALA A 343 -11.78 -13.54 33.02
CA ALA A 343 -10.40 -13.95 33.26
C ALA A 343 -9.70 -14.44 31.98
N THR A 344 -8.59 -13.81 31.64
CA THR A 344 -7.65 -14.28 30.61
C THR A 344 -6.59 -15.17 31.26
N ASN A 345 -6.58 -16.44 30.86
CA ASN A 345 -5.52 -17.40 31.18
C ASN A 345 -4.22 -17.01 30.48
N SER A 346 -3.17 -16.74 31.27
CA SER A 346 -1.80 -16.55 30.79
C SER A 346 -1.20 -17.88 30.32
N PRO A 347 -0.55 -17.95 29.15
CA PRO A 347 0.23 -19.11 28.77
C PRO A 347 1.60 -19.09 29.48
N THR A 348 1.89 -20.21 30.16
CA THR A 348 3.16 -20.57 30.77
C THR A 348 4.31 -20.48 29.76
N VAL A 349 5.24 -19.54 29.99
CA VAL A 349 6.50 -19.44 29.23
C VAL A 349 7.42 -20.58 29.67
N LEU A 350 7.59 -21.56 28.79
CA LEU A 350 8.53 -22.67 28.94
C LEU A 350 9.96 -22.16 28.68
N ASN A 351 10.75 -21.99 29.75
CA ASN A 351 12.16 -21.65 29.68
C ASN A 351 12.97 -22.77 28.98
N LYS A 352 13.25 -22.61 27.69
CA LYS A 352 14.27 -23.40 26.99
C LYS A 352 15.64 -22.76 27.21
N LYS A 353 16.43 -23.36 28.11
CA LYS A 353 17.88 -23.18 28.25
C LYS A 353 18.56 -23.41 26.88
N THR A 354 18.93 -22.34 26.20
CA THR A 354 19.92 -22.39 25.12
C THR A 354 21.32 -22.36 25.74
N LYS A 355 22.01 -23.51 25.66
CA LYS A 355 23.46 -23.61 25.89
C LYS A 355 24.18 -22.71 24.89
N SER A 356 24.82 -21.65 25.39
CA SER A 356 25.81 -20.88 24.67
C SER A 356 27.09 -21.70 24.55
N THR A 357 27.42 -22.14 23.34
CA THR A 357 28.74 -22.68 23.02
C THR A 357 29.68 -21.51 22.78
N GLU A 358 30.48 -21.17 23.79
CA GLU A 358 31.60 -20.24 23.67
C GLU A 358 32.66 -20.83 22.73
N CYS A 359 32.73 -20.33 21.49
CA CYS A 359 33.91 -20.50 20.66
C CYS A 359 34.96 -19.46 21.08
N SER A 360 35.81 -19.86 22.02
CA SER A 360 37.07 -19.21 22.35
C SER A 360 38.01 -19.25 21.14
N ASN A 361 38.23 -18.11 20.51
CA ASN A 361 39.30 -17.93 19.52
C ASN A 361 40.55 -17.44 20.27
N GLN A 362 41.41 -18.38 20.67
CA GLN A 362 42.80 -18.06 20.99
C GLN A 362 43.64 -18.09 19.70
N PRO A 363 44.55 -17.11 19.50
CA PRO A 363 45.52 -17.16 18.41
C PRO A 363 46.63 -18.15 18.79
N SER A 364 46.71 -19.28 18.08
CA SER A 364 47.85 -20.19 18.23
C SER A 364 49.00 -19.72 17.32
N GLU A 365 50.04 -19.22 17.97
CA GLU A 365 51.37 -19.08 17.38
C GLU A 365 51.88 -20.46 16.97
N ARG A 366 51.99 -20.72 15.67
CA ARG A 366 52.75 -21.85 15.13
C ARG A 366 53.96 -21.34 14.37
N SER A 367 55.06 -21.28 15.11
CA SER A 367 56.36 -21.90 14.81
C SER A 367 56.66 -22.13 13.32
N ASN A 368 57.64 -21.37 12.86
CA ASN A 368 58.45 -21.62 11.67
C ASN A 368 59.07 -23.03 11.72
N GLN A 369 58.72 -23.89 10.76
CA GLN A 369 59.64 -24.94 10.31
C GLN A 369 59.72 -24.93 8.78
N ALA A 370 60.95 -24.72 8.34
CA ALA A 370 61.41 -24.75 6.97
C ALA A 370 61.57 -26.18 6.44
N ALA A 371 61.75 -26.24 5.13
CA ALA A 371 62.31 -27.31 4.32
C ALA A 371 61.34 -28.42 3.84
N GLY A 372 61.19 -28.45 2.51
CA GLY A 372 60.51 -29.52 1.79
C GLY A 372 60.21 -29.16 0.34
N ARG A 373 61.25 -28.87 -0.45
CA ARG A 373 61.16 -28.78 -1.91
C ARG A 373 60.57 -30.10 -2.44
N SER A 374 59.34 -30.05 -2.94
CA SER A 374 58.76 -31.09 -3.79
C SER A 374 58.37 -30.43 -5.10
N ASN A 375 59.13 -30.77 -6.15
CA ASN A 375 58.78 -30.49 -7.54
C ASN A 375 57.44 -31.19 -7.83
N ARG A 376 56.35 -30.44 -7.71
CA ARG A 376 55.04 -30.85 -8.23
C ARG A 376 54.78 -30.00 -9.46
N ASN A 377 54.71 -30.67 -10.59
CA ASN A 377 54.34 -30.10 -11.89
C ASN A 377 53.16 -29.14 -11.72
N ASP A 378 53.43 -27.86 -11.99
CA ASP A 378 52.46 -26.80 -12.11
C ASP A 378 51.54 -27.10 -13.30
N GLN A 379 50.51 -27.90 -13.06
CA GLN A 379 49.33 -27.90 -13.90
C GLN A 379 48.61 -26.58 -13.60
N GLU A 380 48.81 -25.60 -14.48
CA GLU A 380 48.09 -24.33 -14.49
C GLU A 380 46.60 -24.59 -14.28
N VAL A 381 46.12 -24.34 -13.05
CA VAL A 381 44.69 -24.35 -12.77
C VAL A 381 44.09 -23.23 -13.62
N PRO A 382 43.08 -23.51 -14.47
CA PRO A 382 42.56 -22.52 -15.39
C PRO A 382 42.17 -21.24 -14.64
N ASP A 383 42.76 -20.11 -15.03
CA ASP A 383 42.63 -18.77 -14.43
C ASP A 383 41.15 -18.39 -14.17
N GLU A 384 40.24 -18.94 -14.99
CA GLU A 384 38.80 -18.81 -14.87
C GLU A 384 38.22 -19.32 -13.53
N LYS A 385 38.71 -20.44 -12.98
CA LYS A 385 38.23 -20.95 -11.68
C LYS A 385 38.60 -20.01 -10.52
N LEU A 386 39.78 -19.40 -10.61
CA LEU A 386 40.25 -18.44 -9.61
C LEU A 386 39.46 -17.12 -9.71
N GLN A 387 39.16 -16.66 -10.93
CA GLN A 387 38.30 -15.49 -11.16
C GLN A 387 36.88 -15.72 -10.64
N ILE A 388 36.27 -16.88 -10.92
CA ILE A 388 34.94 -17.24 -10.39
C ILE A 388 34.93 -17.26 -8.86
N ALA A 389 35.97 -17.82 -8.22
CA ALA A 389 36.08 -17.85 -6.77
C ALA A 389 36.20 -16.44 -6.16
N ARG A 390 36.98 -15.54 -6.79
CA ARG A 390 37.11 -14.13 -6.38
C ARG A 390 35.78 -13.38 -6.50
N VAL A 391 35.07 -13.54 -7.62
CA VAL A 391 33.74 -12.93 -7.83
C VAL A 391 32.73 -13.43 -6.79
N LYS A 392 32.71 -14.74 -6.52
CA LYS A 392 31.85 -15.33 -5.48
C LYS A 392 32.19 -14.79 -4.08
N SER A 393 33.47 -14.69 -3.72
CA SER A 393 33.90 -14.16 -2.41
C SER A 393 33.51 -12.68 -2.22
N ALA A 394 33.73 -11.86 -3.26
CA ALA A 394 33.32 -10.46 -3.27
C ALA A 394 31.79 -10.32 -3.12
N TYR A 395 31.03 -11.19 -3.79
CA TYR A 395 29.57 -11.25 -3.69
C TYR A 395 29.10 -11.57 -2.26
N TYR A 396 29.63 -12.63 -1.63
CA TYR A 396 29.25 -13.00 -0.26
C TYR A 396 29.62 -11.92 0.74
N SER A 397 30.78 -11.29 0.57
CA SER A 397 31.22 -10.15 1.39
C SER A 397 30.24 -8.98 1.28
N ARG A 398 29.82 -8.63 0.06
CA ARG A 398 28.87 -7.54 -0.19
C ARG A 398 27.47 -7.84 0.35
N ARG A 399 26.99 -9.08 0.18
CA ARG A 399 25.70 -9.54 0.75
C ARG A 399 25.72 -9.51 2.29
N SER A 400 26.80 -9.98 2.90
CA SER A 400 27.01 -9.94 4.35
C SER A 400 27.03 -8.50 4.87
N TYR A 401 27.72 -7.59 4.17
CA TYR A 401 27.73 -6.17 4.50
C TYR A 401 26.33 -5.55 4.47
N TYR A 402 25.55 -5.76 3.40
CA TYR A 402 24.19 -5.22 3.30
C TYR A 402 23.26 -5.81 4.35
N ARG A 403 23.33 -7.12 4.64
CA ARG A 403 22.57 -7.73 5.74
C ARG A 403 22.87 -7.05 7.08
N LYS A 404 24.15 -6.85 7.41
CA LYS A 404 24.57 -6.14 8.64
C LYS A 404 24.19 -4.65 8.63
N LYS A 405 24.04 -4.04 7.46
CA LYS A 405 23.58 -2.65 7.33
C LYS A 405 22.08 -2.56 7.60
N ASP A 406 21.28 -3.45 7.01
CA ASP A 406 19.84 -3.54 7.22
C ASP A 406 19.51 -3.85 8.69
N GLU A 407 20.24 -4.79 9.31
CA GLU A 407 20.12 -5.09 10.73
C GLU A 407 20.41 -3.87 11.61
N ARG A 408 21.45 -3.08 11.28
CA ARG A 408 21.73 -1.81 11.97
C ARG A 408 20.63 -0.77 11.81
N ILE A 409 20.04 -0.67 10.61
CA ILE A 409 18.91 0.24 10.37
C ILE A 409 17.70 -0.20 11.20
N GLN A 410 17.37 -1.50 11.21
CA GLN A 410 16.26 -2.04 12.01
C GLN A 410 16.45 -1.79 13.51
N LEU A 411 17.64 -2.07 14.04
CA LEU A 411 17.96 -1.80 15.44
C LEU A 411 17.90 -0.30 15.77
N SER A 412 18.31 0.58 14.84
CA SER A 412 18.20 2.02 15.00
C SER A 412 16.74 2.48 15.06
N ASP A 413 15.90 2.00 14.15
CA ASP A 413 14.46 2.29 14.11
C ASP A 413 13.76 1.78 15.39
N GLU A 414 14.12 0.58 15.85
CA GLU A 414 13.61 0.00 17.08
C GLU A 414 14.03 0.81 18.32
N CYS A 415 15.31 1.21 18.40
CA CYS A 415 15.78 2.11 19.46
C CYS A 415 15.00 3.44 19.47
N GLN A 416 14.72 4.01 18.30
CA GLN A 416 13.96 5.25 18.20
C GLN A 416 12.50 5.07 18.64
N ARG A 417 11.87 3.94 18.26
CA ARG A 417 10.52 3.57 18.71
C ARG A 417 10.46 3.43 20.23
N LEU A 418 11.38 2.67 20.82
CA LEU A 418 11.45 2.44 22.27
C LEU A 418 11.74 3.74 23.06
N ARG A 419 12.49 4.68 22.49
CA ARG A 419 12.69 6.01 23.10
C ARG A 419 11.39 6.81 23.15
N LYS A 420 10.61 6.84 22.07
CA LYS A 420 9.30 7.51 22.03
C LYS A 420 8.31 6.87 23.02
N GLU A 421 8.30 5.54 23.07
CA GLU A 421 7.46 4.78 24.00
C GLU A 421 7.82 5.07 25.47
N ASN A 422 9.12 5.07 25.81
CA ASN A 422 9.57 5.48 27.15
C ASN A 422 9.23 6.94 27.48
N GLU A 423 9.29 7.85 26.51
CA GLU A 423 8.90 9.24 26.73
C GLU A 423 7.41 9.37 27.05
N LEU A 424 6.54 8.60 26.37
CA LEU A 424 5.10 8.54 26.67
C LEU A 424 4.84 7.96 28.05
N LEU A 425 5.53 6.87 28.42
CA LEU A 425 5.41 6.27 29.76
C LEU A 425 5.85 7.24 30.87
N ARG A 426 6.90 8.03 30.65
CA ARG A 426 7.32 9.07 31.60
C ARG A 426 6.29 10.18 31.75
N LYS A 427 5.64 10.60 30.66
CA LYS A 427 4.56 11.59 30.71
C LYS A 427 3.35 11.06 31.47
N GLU A 428 2.97 9.79 31.25
CA GLU A 428 1.86 9.19 31.99
C GLU A 428 2.21 8.97 33.47
N ALA A 429 3.45 8.57 33.80
CA ALA A 429 3.90 8.47 35.19
C ALA A 429 3.79 9.81 35.92
N ALA A 430 4.28 10.91 35.31
CA ALA A 430 4.15 12.25 35.87
C ALA A 430 2.69 12.69 36.03
N ARG A 431 1.81 12.30 35.09
CA ARG A 431 0.37 12.56 35.18
C ARG A 431 -0.25 11.82 36.37
N LEU A 432 0.13 10.56 36.59
CA LEU A 432 -0.34 9.75 37.72
C LEU A 432 0.17 10.28 39.06
N GLU A 433 1.44 10.69 39.14
CA GLU A 433 1.99 11.34 40.35
C GLU A 433 1.20 12.60 40.71
N SER A 434 0.89 13.45 39.72
CA SER A 434 0.06 14.65 39.95
C SER A 434 -1.36 14.32 40.42
N LEU A 435 -1.95 13.21 39.95
CA LEU A 435 -3.28 12.77 40.41
C LEU A 435 -3.24 12.20 41.83
N ILE A 436 -2.14 11.56 42.23
CA ILE A 436 -1.94 11.07 43.60
C ILE A 436 -1.82 12.27 44.55
N GLU A 437 -1.01 13.27 44.21
CA GLU A 437 -0.87 14.50 45.00
C GLU A 437 -2.22 15.22 45.20
N GLN A 438 -3.02 15.35 44.14
CA GLN A 438 -4.39 15.89 44.24
C GLN A 438 -5.31 15.06 45.12
N ALA A 439 -5.17 13.72 45.11
CA ALA A 439 -5.96 12.85 45.96
C ALA A 439 -5.57 13.01 47.44
N GLU A 440 -4.28 13.13 47.74
CA GLU A 440 -3.77 13.39 49.08
C GLU A 440 -4.27 14.74 49.63
N GLU A 441 -4.25 15.81 48.82
CA GLU A 441 -4.81 17.13 49.20
C GLU A 441 -6.31 17.06 49.53
N ILE A 442 -7.07 16.25 48.76
CA ILE A 442 -8.50 16.02 49.01
C ILE A 442 -8.70 15.24 50.31
N GLU A 443 -7.89 14.21 50.57
CA GLU A 443 -7.95 13.44 51.82
C GLU A 443 -7.65 14.30 53.05
N GLU A 444 -6.62 15.16 52.99
CA GLU A 444 -6.30 16.12 54.05
C GLU A 444 -7.45 17.11 54.28
N SER A 445 -8.03 17.64 53.20
CA SER A 445 -9.18 18.55 53.27
C SER A 445 -10.39 17.89 53.93
N ILE A 446 -10.67 16.62 53.62
CA ILE A 446 -11.75 15.85 54.23
C ILE A 446 -11.46 15.61 55.72
N ALA A 447 -10.23 15.24 56.08
CA ALA A 447 -9.83 15.02 57.47
C ALA A 447 -10.02 16.29 58.32
N LEU A 448 -9.66 17.46 57.77
CA LEU A 448 -9.80 18.75 58.44
C LEU A 448 -11.28 19.12 58.65
N ILE A 449 -12.15 18.83 57.69
CA ILE A 449 -13.60 19.03 57.81
C ILE A 449 -14.21 18.11 58.87
N LEU A 450 -13.74 16.86 58.96
CA LEU A 450 -14.27 15.87 59.90
C LEU A 450 -13.75 16.07 61.33
N GLY A 451 -12.52 16.56 61.53
CA GLY A 451 -11.94 16.84 62.85
C GLY A 451 -12.47 18.09 63.56
N HIS A 452 -13.24 18.92 62.86
CA HIS A 452 -13.92 20.10 63.42
C HIS A 452 -15.39 19.83 63.83
N ARG A 453 -15.81 18.56 63.86
CA ARG A 453 -17.06 18.10 64.48
C ARG A 453 -16.77 17.45 65.81
#